data_AF-A0A2V0PNR4-F1
#
_entry.id   AF-A0A2V0PNR4-F1
#
_cell.length_a   1.000
_cell.length_b   1.000
_cell.length_c   1.000
_cell.angle_alpha   90.00
_cell.angle_beta   90.00
_cell.angle_gamma   90.00
#
_symmetry.space_group_name_H-M   'P 1'
#
loop_
_entity.id
_entity.type
_entity.pdbx_description
1 polymer ?
#
loop_
_entity_poly.entity_id
_entity_poly.type
_entity_poly.pdbx_seq_one_letter_code
_entity_poly.pdbx_strand_id
1 'polypeptide(L)'
;MLKRKRAAGDLLDEAVEALEQASGHGGPETKIQALQALVALVDPVDETYEVQRRALDAGAVEVVRQLLEEPSEGGAAAAAAAAALAALTRHASRVEAARLALNPVQEVVGGDDGVISILVGMRFGGGDAPAAAATEALSALTSHSRSNTLALMREVVHRLACGEARALSALDDLAAGLDARDDVAVVTDQALMPALGFLREGEPRDRAAAARLLAGIADARPGPAAFLLAEGALPHAAALLRQGDLEARDAAAHLAWVLVRGERRVLAPSRGALGCEGAALVGPLLELVEAAEQAERQRDAAEGAPSGSGDDGGGDGEGERGGEPAPAVDNGDAALLLLRALTAADPDAAARLRGAGSGWAGEGDARGGGGAGRSCAVM
;
A
#
# COMPACT_ATOMS: atom_id res chain seq x y z
N MET A 1 1.00 -24.67 39.35
CA MET A 1 0.41 -24.50 38.01
C MET A 1 -1.12 -24.61 38.04
N LEU A 2 -1.71 -25.71 38.51
CA LEU A 2 -3.18 -25.93 38.58
C LEU A 2 -3.99 -24.83 39.31
N LYS A 3 -3.50 -24.30 40.44
CA LYS A 3 -4.19 -23.21 41.15
C LYS A 3 -4.24 -21.89 40.36
N ARG A 4 -3.19 -21.57 39.60
CA ARG A 4 -3.16 -20.37 38.74
C ARG A 4 -4.11 -20.53 37.55
N LYS A 5 -4.21 -21.73 36.97
CA LYS A 5 -5.14 -22.02 35.87
C LYS A 5 -6.61 -21.92 36.29
N ARG A 6 -6.97 -22.38 37.49
CA ARG A 6 -8.33 -22.20 38.03
C ARG A 6 -8.66 -20.73 38.25
N ALA A 7 -7.76 -19.99 38.90
CA ALA A 7 -7.95 -18.55 39.12
C ALA A 7 -8.11 -17.77 37.80
N ALA A 8 -7.35 -18.13 36.75
CA ALA A 8 -7.50 -17.50 35.44
C ALA A 8 -8.84 -17.83 34.75
N GLY A 9 -9.42 -19.01 35.03
CA GLY A 9 -10.76 -19.36 34.57
C GLY A 9 -11.83 -18.53 35.25
N ASP A 10 -11.80 -18.48 36.59
CA ASP A 10 -12.77 -17.71 37.37
C ASP A 10 -12.74 -16.22 36.97
N LEU A 11 -11.54 -15.65 36.78
CA LEU A 11 -11.39 -14.26 36.31
C LEU A 11 -11.93 -14.02 34.90
N LEU A 12 -11.85 -15.02 34.01
CA LEU A 12 -12.39 -14.92 32.67
C LEU A 12 -13.91 -14.95 32.70
N ASP A 13 -14.49 -15.87 33.46
CA ASP A 13 -15.95 -15.96 33.61
C ASP A 13 -16.51 -14.65 34.19
N GLU A 14 -15.84 -14.08 35.21
CA GLU A 14 -16.17 -12.74 35.75
C GLU A 14 -16.06 -11.63 34.70
N ALA A 15 -15.02 -11.65 33.86
CA ALA A 15 -14.83 -10.64 32.80
C ALA A 15 -15.89 -10.75 31.70
N VAL A 16 -16.29 -11.97 31.32
CA VAL A 16 -17.35 -12.19 30.32
C VAL A 16 -18.71 -11.79 30.88
N GLU A 17 -19.02 -12.15 32.12
CA GLU A 17 -20.27 -11.72 32.78
C GLU A 17 -20.34 -10.19 32.87
N ALA A 18 -19.24 -9.52 33.25
CA ALA A 18 -19.16 -8.07 33.27
C ALA A 18 -19.38 -7.46 31.88
N LEU A 19 -18.86 -8.09 30.82
CA LEU A 19 -19.05 -7.65 29.45
C LEU A 19 -20.50 -7.79 28.98
N GLU A 20 -21.16 -8.92 29.29
CA GLU A 20 -22.58 -9.13 28.99
C GLU A 20 -23.48 -8.11 29.70
N GLN A 21 -23.23 -7.86 30.99
CA GLN A 21 -23.96 -6.87 31.78
C GLN A 21 -23.75 -5.46 31.21
N ALA A 22 -22.50 -5.11 30.87
CA ALA A 22 -22.16 -3.81 30.29
C ALA A 22 -22.82 -3.62 28.91
N SER A 23 -22.90 -4.67 28.09
CA SER A 23 -23.52 -4.60 26.77
C SER A 23 -25.01 -4.28 26.85
N GLY A 24 -25.75 -4.90 27.78
CA GLY A 24 -27.20 -4.71 27.90
C GLY A 24 -27.64 -3.38 28.52
N HIS A 25 -26.87 -2.84 29.47
CA HIS A 25 -27.33 -1.71 30.30
C HIS A 25 -26.24 -0.68 30.66
N GLY A 26 -25.00 -0.90 30.24
CA GLY A 26 -23.86 -0.07 30.61
C GLY A 26 -23.70 1.17 29.73
N GLY A 27 -23.15 2.24 30.32
CA GLY A 27 -22.63 3.37 29.56
C GLY A 27 -21.36 3.00 28.77
N PRO A 28 -20.89 3.88 27.86
CA PRO A 28 -19.72 3.60 27.03
C PRO A 28 -18.46 3.33 27.87
N GLU A 29 -18.26 4.01 29.00
CA GLU A 29 -17.11 3.78 29.88
C GLU A 29 -17.12 2.38 30.51
N THR A 30 -18.29 1.89 30.93
CA THR A 30 -18.44 0.55 31.49
C THR A 30 -18.15 -0.52 30.45
N LYS A 31 -18.61 -0.32 29.21
CA LYS A 31 -18.32 -1.22 28.08
C LYS A 31 -16.83 -1.26 27.78
N ILE A 32 -16.18 -0.11 27.69
CA ILE A 32 -14.73 0.01 27.45
C ILE A 32 -13.95 -0.70 28.57
N GLN A 33 -14.33 -0.48 29.84
CA GLN A 33 -13.65 -1.11 30.97
C GLN A 33 -13.78 -2.64 30.96
N ALA A 34 -14.97 -3.17 30.65
CA ALA A 34 -15.19 -4.61 30.55
C ALA A 34 -14.37 -5.23 29.40
N LEU A 35 -14.31 -4.58 28.25
CA LEU A 35 -13.47 -4.99 27.12
C LEU A 35 -11.97 -4.99 27.48
N GLN A 36 -11.50 -3.95 28.18
CA GLN A 36 -10.11 -3.87 28.65
C GLN A 36 -9.78 -4.97 29.66
N ALA A 37 -10.71 -5.31 30.56
CA ALA A 37 -10.54 -6.42 31.49
C ALA A 37 -10.38 -7.76 30.76
N LEU A 38 -11.20 -8.01 29.73
CA LEU A 38 -11.08 -9.19 28.88
C LEU A 38 -9.72 -9.24 28.16
N VAL A 39 -9.28 -8.13 27.56
CA VAL A 39 -7.99 -8.03 26.86
C VAL A 39 -6.82 -8.32 27.80
N ALA A 40 -6.86 -7.82 29.03
CA ALA A 40 -5.79 -8.02 30.01
C ALA A 40 -5.58 -9.50 30.41
N LEU A 41 -6.55 -10.37 30.15
CA LEU A 41 -6.44 -11.81 30.39
C LEU A 41 -5.76 -12.56 29.24
N VAL A 42 -5.69 -11.96 28.05
CA VAL A 42 -5.08 -12.58 26.87
C VAL A 42 -3.56 -12.52 26.97
N ASP A 43 -2.92 -13.68 27.05
CA ASP A 43 -1.46 -13.79 26.99
C ASP A 43 -0.98 -13.93 25.53
N PRO A 44 -0.24 -12.95 24.98
CA PRO A 44 0.25 -13.00 23.59
C PRO A 44 1.35 -14.03 23.35
N VAL A 45 1.83 -14.73 24.38
CA VAL A 45 2.76 -15.86 24.24
C VAL A 45 2.10 -17.21 24.46
N ASP A 46 0.80 -17.27 24.76
CA ASP A 46 0.08 -18.54 24.94
C ASP A 46 -0.25 -19.21 23.60
N GLU A 47 0.53 -20.23 23.27
CA GLU A 47 0.33 -21.07 22.08
C GLU A 47 -0.87 -22.02 22.19
N THR A 48 -1.42 -22.22 23.40
CA THR A 48 -2.56 -23.11 23.62
C THR A 48 -3.90 -22.42 23.34
N TYR A 49 -3.89 -21.09 23.32
CA TYR A 49 -5.07 -20.24 23.17
C TYR A 49 -6.16 -20.56 24.22
N GLU A 50 -5.77 -20.90 25.47
CA GLU A 50 -6.71 -21.37 26.50
C GLU A 50 -7.76 -20.31 26.83
N VAL A 51 -7.34 -19.04 26.93
CA VAL A 51 -8.20 -17.90 27.21
C VAL A 51 -9.13 -17.63 26.03
N GLN A 52 -8.61 -17.62 24.81
CA GLN A 52 -9.39 -17.39 23.59
C GLN A 52 -10.45 -18.46 23.37
N ARG A 53 -10.12 -19.75 23.60
CA ARG A 53 -11.09 -20.86 23.52
C ARG A 53 -12.22 -20.69 24.52
N ARG A 54 -11.88 -20.39 25.78
CA ARG A 54 -12.90 -20.18 26.81
C ARG A 54 -13.74 -18.93 26.56
N ALA A 55 -13.13 -17.83 26.12
CA ALA A 55 -13.86 -16.62 25.76
C ALA A 55 -14.85 -16.90 24.63
N LEU A 56 -14.45 -17.70 23.63
CA LEU A 56 -15.34 -18.17 22.58
C LEU A 56 -16.48 -19.05 23.13
N ASP A 57 -16.17 -20.06 23.95
CA ASP A 57 -17.17 -20.97 24.55
C ASP A 57 -18.16 -20.22 25.46
N ALA A 58 -17.70 -19.15 26.12
CA ALA A 58 -18.51 -18.30 26.98
C ALA A 58 -19.31 -17.23 26.20
N GLY A 59 -19.23 -17.18 24.86
CA GLY A 59 -20.00 -16.25 24.03
C GLY A 59 -19.45 -14.82 23.98
N ALA A 60 -18.25 -14.56 24.52
CA ALA A 60 -17.67 -13.22 24.56
C ALA A 60 -17.50 -12.60 23.17
N VAL A 61 -17.17 -13.44 22.16
CA VAL A 61 -17.00 -12.99 20.76
C VAL A 61 -18.30 -12.40 20.20
N GLU A 62 -19.46 -12.97 20.54
CA GLU A 62 -20.74 -12.43 20.07
C GLU A 62 -21.10 -11.12 20.73
N VAL A 63 -20.76 -10.95 22.01
CA VAL A 63 -20.94 -9.66 22.70
C VAL A 63 -20.03 -8.61 22.09
N VAL A 64 -18.75 -8.95 21.81
CA VAL A 64 -17.81 -8.06 21.12
C VAL A 64 -18.36 -7.67 19.74
N ARG A 65 -18.94 -8.60 18.98
CA ARG A 65 -19.57 -8.30 17.69
C ARG A 65 -20.76 -7.35 17.82
N GLN A 66 -21.65 -7.58 18.78
CA GLN A 66 -22.78 -6.67 19.04
C GLN A 66 -22.30 -5.25 19.36
N LEU A 67 -21.22 -5.13 20.15
CA LEU A 67 -20.62 -3.84 20.49
C LEU A 67 -19.93 -3.15 19.30
N LEU A 68 -19.45 -3.90 18.31
CA LEU A 68 -18.95 -3.34 17.04
C LEU A 68 -20.08 -2.73 16.20
N GLU A 69 -21.28 -3.32 16.25
CA GLU A 69 -22.46 -2.85 15.52
C GLU A 69 -23.16 -1.68 16.22
N GLU A 70 -22.91 -1.47 17.51
CA GLU A 70 -23.62 -0.48 18.29
C GLU A 70 -23.24 0.96 17.89
N PRO A 71 -24.22 1.82 17.59
CA PRO A 71 -23.95 3.23 17.32
C PRO A 71 -23.50 3.91 18.61
N SER A 72 -22.22 4.27 18.70
CA SER A 72 -21.67 5.03 19.82
C SER A 72 -21.21 6.43 19.38
N GLU A 73 -21.52 7.45 20.18
CA GLU A 73 -20.99 8.79 19.95
C GLU A 73 -19.44 8.74 20.01
N GLY A 74 -18.79 9.16 18.92
CA GLY A 74 -17.34 9.16 18.81
C GLY A 74 -16.68 7.79 18.57
N GLY A 75 -17.45 6.69 18.49
CA GLY A 75 -16.91 5.37 18.12
C GLY A 75 -15.98 4.73 19.15
N ALA A 76 -15.88 5.26 20.37
CA ALA A 76 -14.91 4.79 21.37
C ALA A 76 -15.17 3.35 21.84
N ALA A 77 -16.45 2.99 22.05
CA ALA A 77 -16.83 1.62 22.40
C ALA A 77 -16.54 0.64 21.27
N ALA A 78 -16.84 1.01 20.01
CA ALA A 78 -16.51 0.22 18.84
C ALA A 78 -14.98 0.06 18.66
N ALA A 79 -14.20 1.12 18.89
CA ALA A 79 -12.74 1.05 18.86
C ALA A 79 -12.20 0.09 19.94
N ALA A 80 -12.73 0.14 21.16
CA ALA A 80 -12.36 -0.81 22.21
C ALA A 80 -12.77 -2.25 21.85
N ALA A 81 -13.93 -2.44 21.22
CA ALA A 81 -14.40 -3.75 20.77
C ALA A 81 -13.49 -4.30 19.66
N ALA A 82 -13.07 -3.47 18.70
CA ALA A 82 -12.12 -3.85 17.66
C ALA A 82 -10.74 -4.20 18.26
N ALA A 83 -10.25 -3.44 19.24
CA ALA A 83 -9.01 -3.76 19.95
C ALA A 83 -9.11 -5.09 20.72
N ALA A 84 -10.25 -5.35 21.36
CA ALA A 84 -10.50 -6.63 22.03
C ALA A 84 -10.53 -7.80 21.04
N LEU A 85 -11.19 -7.63 19.89
CA LEU A 85 -11.19 -8.60 18.82
C LEU A 85 -9.78 -8.86 18.27
N ALA A 86 -8.97 -7.82 18.10
CA ALA A 86 -7.57 -7.94 17.67
C ALA A 86 -6.76 -8.78 18.67
N ALA A 87 -6.91 -8.54 19.97
CA ALA A 87 -6.24 -9.32 21.01
C ALA A 87 -6.69 -10.79 21.00
N LEU A 88 -8.00 -11.04 20.88
CA LEU A 88 -8.56 -12.40 20.85
C LEU A 88 -8.16 -13.19 19.60
N THR A 89 -7.90 -12.53 18.47
CA THR A 89 -7.59 -13.18 17.19
C THR A 89 -6.09 -13.27 16.89
N ARG A 90 -5.25 -12.50 17.60
CA ARG A 90 -3.80 -12.50 17.42
C ARG A 90 -3.20 -13.88 17.68
N HIS A 91 -2.26 -14.29 16.82
CA HIS A 91 -1.46 -15.50 17.06
C HIS A 91 -0.38 -15.25 18.11
N ALA A 92 0.05 -16.32 18.79
CA ALA A 92 1.17 -16.23 19.71
C ALA A 92 2.45 -15.81 18.96
N SER A 93 3.21 -14.89 19.55
CA SER A 93 4.38 -14.24 18.92
C SER A 93 5.55 -15.16 18.55
N ARG A 94 5.53 -16.44 18.94
CA ARG A 94 6.63 -17.39 18.79
C ARG A 94 6.32 -18.60 17.91
N VAL A 95 5.16 -18.64 17.25
CA VAL A 95 4.79 -19.84 16.51
C VAL A 95 5.66 -19.95 15.25
N GLU A 96 6.51 -20.97 15.22
CA GLU A 96 7.19 -21.37 13.99
C GLU A 96 6.14 -21.71 12.92
N ALA A 97 6.29 -21.13 11.72
CA ALA A 97 5.31 -21.20 10.63
C ALA A 97 4.85 -22.63 10.26
N ALA A 98 5.62 -23.65 10.62
CA ALA A 98 5.33 -25.05 10.34
C ALA A 98 4.28 -25.71 11.27
N ARG A 99 3.86 -25.06 12.37
CA ARG A 99 2.91 -25.63 13.37
C ARG A 99 1.83 -24.65 13.82
N LEU A 100 1.44 -23.71 12.96
CA LEU A 100 0.35 -22.78 13.23
C LEU A 100 -0.99 -23.52 13.33
N ALA A 101 -1.37 -23.93 14.55
CA ALA A 101 -2.77 -24.11 14.86
C ALA A 101 -3.42 -22.74 14.71
N LEU A 102 -4.48 -22.65 13.89
CA LEU A 102 -5.21 -21.40 13.73
C LEU A 102 -5.80 -20.98 15.07
N ASN A 103 -5.86 -19.67 15.30
CA ASN A 103 -6.51 -19.16 16.49
C ASN A 103 -8.02 -19.49 16.36
N PRO A 104 -8.63 -20.13 17.38
CA PRO A 104 -10.03 -20.57 17.29
C PRO A 104 -11.01 -19.40 17.11
N VAL A 105 -10.72 -18.23 17.67
CA VAL A 105 -11.55 -17.04 17.48
C VAL A 105 -11.43 -16.55 16.04
N GLN A 106 -10.24 -16.60 15.45
CA GLN A 106 -10.02 -16.21 14.06
C GLN A 106 -10.75 -17.13 13.07
N GLU A 107 -10.85 -18.43 13.34
CA GLU A 107 -11.61 -19.37 12.51
C GLU A 107 -13.12 -19.06 12.54
N VAL A 108 -13.67 -18.78 13.72
CA VAL A 108 -15.10 -18.47 13.87
C VAL A 108 -15.44 -17.11 13.26
N VAL A 109 -14.68 -16.08 13.63
CA VAL A 109 -14.93 -14.71 13.14
C VAL A 109 -14.63 -14.58 11.66
N GLY A 110 -13.63 -15.32 11.16
CA GLY A 110 -13.28 -15.32 9.74
C GLY A 110 -14.36 -15.89 8.81
N GLY A 111 -15.24 -16.75 9.34
CA GLY A 111 -16.40 -17.25 8.60
C GLY A 111 -17.60 -16.30 8.60
N ASP A 112 -17.55 -15.22 9.37
CA ASP A 112 -18.59 -14.21 9.45
C ASP A 112 -18.21 -12.97 8.64
N ASP A 113 -18.71 -12.91 7.39
CA ASP A 113 -18.51 -11.78 6.48
C ASP A 113 -18.98 -10.43 7.10
N GLY A 114 -19.90 -10.47 8.08
CA GLY A 114 -20.41 -9.27 8.75
C GLY A 114 -19.32 -8.53 9.54
N VAL A 115 -18.48 -9.24 10.28
CA VAL A 115 -17.44 -8.63 11.12
C VAL A 115 -16.40 -7.91 10.27
N ILE A 116 -15.93 -8.54 9.20
CA ILE A 116 -14.95 -7.93 8.28
C ILE A 116 -15.55 -6.67 7.64
N SER A 117 -16.81 -6.70 7.19
CA SER A 117 -17.50 -5.54 6.65
C SER A 117 -17.56 -4.36 7.63
N ILE A 118 -17.90 -4.64 8.90
CA ILE A 118 -17.96 -3.61 9.95
C ILE A 118 -16.57 -3.00 10.18
N LEU A 119 -15.53 -3.83 10.33
CA LEU A 119 -14.16 -3.35 10.54
C LEU A 119 -13.63 -2.56 9.33
N VAL A 120 -13.96 -2.97 8.10
CA VAL A 120 -13.61 -2.20 6.92
C VAL A 120 -14.33 -0.85 6.92
N GLY A 121 -15.62 -0.81 7.26
CA GLY A 121 -16.36 0.43 7.43
C GLY A 121 -15.74 1.35 8.49
N MET A 122 -15.26 0.79 9.61
CA MET A 122 -14.54 1.54 10.64
C MET A 122 -13.18 2.05 10.17
N ARG A 123 -12.40 1.22 9.45
CA ARG A 123 -11.09 1.60 8.88
C ARG A 123 -11.22 2.78 7.92
N PHE A 124 -12.27 2.79 7.12
CA PHE A 124 -12.59 3.88 6.21
C PHE A 124 -13.48 4.95 6.85
N GLY A 125 -13.76 4.87 8.15
CA GLY A 125 -14.46 5.92 8.88
C GLY A 125 -13.66 7.23 8.96
N GLY A 126 -14.24 8.24 9.62
CA GLY A 126 -13.59 9.54 9.85
C GLY A 126 -12.82 9.66 11.16
N GLY A 127 -12.81 8.64 12.02
CA GLY A 127 -12.17 8.69 13.34
C GLY A 127 -10.85 7.93 13.37
N ASP A 128 -9.75 8.60 13.75
CA ASP A 128 -8.41 8.01 13.79
C ASP A 128 -8.32 6.79 14.72
N ALA A 129 -8.90 6.88 15.92
CA ALA A 129 -8.86 5.81 16.91
C ALA A 129 -9.66 4.56 16.45
N PRO A 130 -10.93 4.67 16.01
CA PRO A 130 -11.65 3.55 15.38
C PRO A 130 -10.91 2.97 14.16
N ALA A 131 -10.34 3.81 13.30
CA ALA A 131 -9.65 3.36 12.11
C ALA A 131 -8.37 2.57 12.43
N ALA A 132 -7.58 3.03 13.41
CA ALA A 132 -6.40 2.34 13.89
C ALA A 132 -6.75 0.99 14.52
N ALA A 133 -7.74 0.96 15.42
CA ALA A 133 -8.19 -0.27 16.08
C ALA A 133 -8.74 -1.28 15.06
N ALA A 134 -9.52 -0.82 14.08
CA ALA A 134 -10.03 -1.67 13.01
C ALA A 134 -8.91 -2.22 12.12
N THR A 135 -7.90 -1.42 11.80
CA THR A 135 -6.72 -1.87 11.03
C THR A 135 -5.96 -2.96 11.79
N GLU A 136 -5.78 -2.80 13.10
CA GLU A 136 -5.13 -3.80 13.96
C GLU A 136 -5.95 -5.11 14.02
N ALA A 137 -7.28 -5.00 14.15
CA ALA A 137 -8.18 -6.15 14.15
C ALA A 137 -8.17 -6.90 12.81
N LEU A 138 -8.24 -6.19 11.68
CA LEU A 138 -8.14 -6.78 10.35
C LEU A 138 -6.80 -7.46 10.11
N SER A 139 -5.70 -6.85 10.56
CA SER A 139 -4.36 -7.45 10.49
C SER A 139 -4.29 -8.75 11.29
N ALA A 140 -4.81 -8.76 12.52
CA ALA A 140 -4.87 -9.97 13.34
C ALA A 140 -5.76 -11.07 12.70
N LEU A 141 -6.93 -10.69 12.17
CA LEU A 141 -7.86 -11.62 11.51
C LEU A 141 -7.31 -12.21 10.21
N THR A 142 -6.54 -11.45 9.44
CA THR A 142 -5.99 -11.90 8.16
C THR A 142 -4.64 -12.60 8.30
N SER A 143 -3.96 -12.45 9.44
CA SER A 143 -2.68 -13.09 9.70
C SER A 143 -2.77 -14.61 9.53
N HIS A 144 -2.00 -15.16 8.60
CA HIS A 144 -1.99 -16.59 8.26
C HIS A 144 -3.34 -17.20 7.80
N SER A 145 -4.38 -16.41 7.53
CA SER A 145 -5.68 -16.90 7.05
C SER A 145 -6.00 -16.38 5.66
N ARG A 146 -5.69 -17.20 4.63
CA ARG A 146 -6.00 -16.87 3.22
C ARG A 146 -7.50 -16.60 2.99
N SER A 147 -8.38 -17.32 3.68
CA SER A 147 -9.83 -17.11 3.57
C SER A 147 -10.23 -15.71 4.06
N ASN A 148 -9.70 -15.30 5.20
CA ASN A 148 -10.01 -13.98 5.78
C ASN A 148 -9.39 -12.87 4.95
N THR A 149 -8.18 -13.06 4.41
CA THR A 149 -7.57 -12.13 3.46
C THR A 149 -8.45 -11.96 2.22
N LEU A 150 -8.99 -13.05 1.65
CA LEU A 150 -9.88 -12.97 0.49
C LEU A 150 -11.22 -12.28 0.82
N ALA A 151 -11.79 -12.54 2.00
CA ALA A 151 -13.00 -11.85 2.46
C ALA A 151 -12.76 -10.34 2.61
N LEU A 152 -11.63 -9.95 3.22
CA LEU A 152 -11.21 -8.55 3.31
C LEU A 152 -11.03 -7.93 1.92
N MET A 153 -10.34 -8.61 1.00
CA MET A 153 -10.17 -8.09 -0.36
C MET A 153 -11.51 -7.86 -1.06
N ARG A 154 -12.47 -8.80 -0.95
CA ARG A 154 -13.81 -8.65 -1.54
C ARG A 154 -14.54 -7.43 -0.99
N GLU A 155 -14.48 -7.21 0.31
CA GLU A 155 -15.09 -6.02 0.92
C GLU A 155 -14.40 -4.73 0.46
N VAL A 156 -13.07 -4.70 0.39
CA VAL A 156 -12.34 -3.53 -0.14
C VAL A 156 -12.69 -3.27 -1.62
N VAL A 157 -12.83 -4.32 -2.44
CA VAL A 157 -13.30 -4.20 -3.84
C VAL A 157 -14.73 -3.68 -3.89
N HIS A 158 -15.61 -4.13 -2.98
CA HIS A 158 -16.98 -3.62 -2.88
C HIS A 158 -16.99 -2.11 -2.56
N ARG A 159 -16.18 -1.66 -1.60
CA ARG A 159 -16.01 -0.23 -1.28
C ARG A 159 -15.49 0.57 -2.47
N LEU A 160 -14.51 0.02 -3.18
CA LEU A 160 -13.98 0.63 -4.39
C LEU A 160 -15.08 0.81 -5.45
N ALA A 161 -15.90 -0.23 -5.67
CA ALA A 161 -17.03 -0.19 -6.60
C ALA A 161 -18.12 0.82 -6.16
N CYS A 162 -18.24 1.11 -4.87
CA CYS A 162 -19.12 2.15 -4.32
C CYS A 162 -18.52 3.56 -4.39
N GLY A 163 -17.33 3.75 -4.97
CA GLY A 163 -16.71 5.06 -5.15
C GLY A 163 -15.83 5.54 -3.99
N GLU A 164 -15.37 4.64 -3.12
CA GLU A 164 -14.43 4.99 -2.05
C GLU A 164 -12.96 4.93 -2.51
N ALA A 165 -12.36 6.08 -2.85
CA ALA A 165 -10.99 6.17 -3.37
C ALA A 165 -9.91 5.56 -2.45
N ARG A 166 -10.10 5.65 -1.12
CA ARG A 166 -9.17 5.08 -0.14
C ARG A 166 -9.02 3.55 -0.28
N ALA A 167 -9.99 2.88 -0.89
CA ALA A 167 -9.93 1.47 -1.19
C ALA A 167 -8.85 1.11 -2.22
N LEU A 168 -8.40 2.06 -3.06
CA LEU A 168 -7.35 1.84 -4.05
C LEU A 168 -6.04 1.42 -3.39
N SER A 169 -5.52 2.24 -2.48
CA SER A 169 -4.27 1.95 -1.76
C SER A 169 -4.42 0.75 -0.83
N ALA A 170 -5.57 0.62 -0.15
CA ALA A 170 -5.81 -0.53 0.71
C ALA A 170 -5.80 -1.86 -0.05
N LEU A 171 -6.34 -1.90 -1.28
CA LEU A 171 -6.31 -3.10 -2.12
C LEU A 171 -4.92 -3.37 -2.68
N ASP A 172 -4.17 -2.33 -3.05
CA ASP A 172 -2.79 -2.43 -3.51
C ASP A 172 -1.89 -3.07 -2.44
N ASP A 173 -1.98 -2.56 -1.20
CA ASP A 173 -1.26 -3.10 -0.04
C ASP A 173 -1.64 -4.56 0.25
N LEU A 174 -2.93 -4.91 0.13
CA LEU A 174 -3.41 -6.28 0.37
C LEU A 174 -2.99 -7.25 -0.74
N ALA A 175 -2.92 -6.78 -1.98
CA ALA A 175 -2.48 -7.59 -3.11
C ALA A 175 -0.96 -7.79 -3.10
N ALA A 176 -0.20 -6.88 -2.49
CA ALA A 176 1.24 -6.98 -2.35
C ALA A 176 1.63 -8.27 -1.59
N GLY A 177 2.41 -9.14 -2.25
CA GLY A 177 2.88 -10.39 -1.66
C GLY A 177 1.93 -11.59 -1.78
N LEU A 178 0.75 -11.42 -2.39
CA LEU A 178 -0.13 -12.53 -2.76
C LEU A 178 0.19 -13.04 -4.17
N ASP A 179 0.14 -14.36 -4.36
CA ASP A 179 0.17 -14.96 -5.70
C ASP A 179 -1.15 -14.63 -6.40
N ALA A 180 -1.08 -13.90 -7.52
CA ALA A 180 -2.23 -13.42 -8.29
C ALA A 180 -2.88 -14.54 -9.13
N ARG A 181 -3.22 -15.64 -8.47
CA ARG A 181 -3.87 -16.84 -9.04
C ARG A 181 -5.14 -17.17 -8.29
N ASP A 182 -5.92 -18.09 -8.87
CA ASP A 182 -7.17 -18.61 -8.30
C ASP A 182 -8.11 -17.48 -7.86
N ASP A 183 -8.61 -17.54 -6.63
CA ASP A 183 -9.56 -16.58 -6.07
C ASP A 183 -9.01 -15.14 -6.01
N VAL A 184 -7.71 -14.95 -5.83
CA VAL A 184 -7.09 -13.61 -5.79
C VAL A 184 -7.20 -12.95 -7.17
N ALA A 185 -7.02 -13.73 -8.24
CA ALA A 185 -7.19 -13.23 -9.60
C ALA A 185 -8.65 -12.80 -9.86
N VAL A 186 -9.62 -13.60 -9.39
CA VAL A 186 -11.05 -13.27 -9.54
C VAL A 186 -11.41 -11.99 -8.80
N VAL A 187 -10.93 -11.83 -7.55
CA VAL A 187 -11.23 -10.64 -6.74
C VAL A 187 -10.56 -9.39 -7.31
N THR A 188 -9.30 -9.48 -7.76
CA THR A 188 -8.61 -8.35 -8.40
C THR A 188 -9.18 -7.98 -9.77
N ASP A 189 -9.70 -8.95 -10.54
CA ASP A 189 -10.43 -8.67 -11.80
C ASP A 189 -11.66 -7.79 -11.57
N GLN A 190 -12.36 -7.99 -10.45
CA GLN A 190 -13.53 -7.18 -10.09
C GLN A 190 -13.17 -5.72 -9.78
N ALA A 191 -11.91 -5.44 -9.40
CA ALA A 191 -11.44 -4.09 -9.13
C ALA A 191 -11.02 -3.30 -10.38
N LEU A 192 -10.80 -3.96 -11.53
CA LEU A 192 -10.24 -3.31 -12.73
C LEU A 192 -11.10 -2.14 -13.22
N MET A 193 -12.42 -2.35 -13.37
CA MET A 193 -13.31 -1.31 -13.89
C MET A 193 -13.53 -0.15 -12.90
N PRO A 194 -13.79 -0.40 -11.60
CA PRO A 194 -13.82 0.66 -10.60
C PRO A 194 -12.51 1.49 -10.56
N ALA A 195 -11.36 0.83 -10.52
CA ALA A 195 -10.06 1.52 -10.51
C ALA A 195 -9.82 2.32 -11.80
N LEU A 196 -10.21 1.79 -12.96
CA LEU A 196 -10.15 2.53 -14.22
C LEU A 196 -11.07 3.77 -14.22
N GLY A 197 -12.22 3.69 -13.54
CA GLY A 197 -13.09 4.85 -13.30
C GLY A 197 -12.35 5.97 -12.56
N PHE A 198 -11.65 5.65 -11.47
CA PHE A 198 -10.81 6.61 -10.76
C PHE A 198 -9.67 7.16 -11.61
N LEU A 199 -9.02 6.34 -12.43
CA LEU A 199 -7.97 6.81 -13.34
C LEU A 199 -8.51 7.84 -14.37
N ARG A 200 -9.77 7.67 -14.81
CA ARG A 200 -10.43 8.54 -15.78
C ARG A 200 -10.87 9.88 -15.15
N GLU A 201 -11.57 9.81 -14.03
CA GLU A 201 -12.37 10.92 -13.49
C GLU A 201 -12.01 11.32 -12.06
N GLY A 202 -11.14 10.58 -11.38
CA GLY A 202 -10.75 10.85 -10.00
C GLY A 202 -9.90 12.12 -9.82
N GLU A 203 -9.74 12.52 -8.56
CA GLU A 203 -8.82 13.59 -8.19
C GLU A 203 -7.36 13.18 -8.45
N PRO A 204 -6.40 14.12 -8.60
CA PRO A 204 -5.01 13.80 -8.98
C PRO A 204 -4.37 12.68 -8.14
N ARG A 205 -4.60 12.69 -6.83
CA ARG A 205 -4.10 11.65 -5.90
C ARG A 205 -4.76 10.29 -6.15
N ASP A 206 -6.06 10.26 -6.39
CA ASP A 206 -6.82 9.05 -6.64
C ASP A 206 -6.45 8.45 -7.99
N ARG A 207 -6.16 9.28 -9.00
CA ARG A 207 -5.65 8.84 -10.30
C ARG A 207 -4.28 8.17 -10.18
N ALA A 208 -3.40 8.71 -9.35
CA ALA A 208 -2.09 8.11 -9.07
C ALA A 208 -2.24 6.76 -8.35
N ALA A 209 -3.08 6.70 -7.31
CA ALA A 209 -3.38 5.46 -6.60
C ALA A 209 -4.02 4.40 -7.52
N ALA A 210 -4.94 4.81 -8.40
CA ALA A 210 -5.54 3.94 -9.40
C ALA A 210 -4.51 3.44 -10.42
N ALA A 211 -3.63 4.32 -10.89
CA ALA A 211 -2.56 3.92 -11.81
C ALA A 211 -1.64 2.86 -11.18
N ARG A 212 -1.26 3.04 -9.90
CA ARG A 212 -0.44 2.10 -9.14
C ARG A 212 -1.11 0.73 -9.01
N LEU A 213 -2.35 0.70 -8.51
CA LEU A 213 -3.12 -0.54 -8.35
C LEU A 213 -3.29 -1.28 -9.69
N LEU A 214 -3.68 -0.57 -10.75
CA LEU A 214 -3.87 -1.16 -12.08
C LEU A 214 -2.56 -1.72 -12.64
N ALA A 215 -1.44 -1.02 -12.44
CA ALA A 215 -0.12 -1.48 -12.83
C ALA A 215 0.24 -2.77 -12.08
N GLY A 216 0.06 -2.81 -10.76
CA GLY A 216 0.33 -3.99 -9.93
C GLY A 216 -0.48 -5.21 -10.37
N ILE A 217 -1.79 -5.05 -10.60
CA ILE A 217 -2.66 -6.15 -11.07
C ILE A 217 -2.23 -6.64 -12.46
N ALA A 218 -1.91 -5.72 -13.37
CA ALA A 218 -1.51 -6.04 -14.74
C ALA A 218 -0.06 -6.53 -14.88
N ASP A 219 0.80 -6.23 -13.90
CA ASP A 219 2.16 -6.73 -13.86
C ASP A 219 2.20 -8.17 -13.34
N ALA A 220 1.40 -8.46 -12.32
CA ALA A 220 1.29 -9.78 -11.71
C ALA A 220 0.77 -10.86 -12.67
N ARG A 221 0.00 -10.49 -13.70
CA ARG A 221 -0.51 -11.42 -14.71
C ARG A 221 -0.83 -10.75 -16.06
N PRO A 222 -0.70 -11.47 -17.19
CA PRO A 222 -0.77 -10.86 -18.53
C PRO A 222 -2.19 -10.46 -19.00
N GLY A 223 -3.25 -11.04 -18.42
CA GLY A 223 -4.64 -10.80 -18.87
C GLY A 223 -5.13 -9.35 -18.69
N PRO A 224 -5.02 -8.76 -17.48
CA PRO A 224 -5.49 -7.41 -17.20
C PRO A 224 -4.87 -6.33 -18.09
N ALA A 225 -3.61 -6.44 -18.49
CA ALA A 225 -2.96 -5.45 -19.35
C ALA A 225 -3.69 -5.27 -20.69
N ALA A 226 -4.05 -6.38 -21.35
CA ALA A 226 -4.76 -6.35 -22.62
C ALA A 226 -6.19 -5.81 -22.47
N PHE A 227 -6.87 -6.17 -21.38
CA PHE A 227 -8.19 -5.64 -21.04
C PHE A 227 -8.15 -4.11 -20.83
N LEU A 228 -7.24 -3.62 -19.99
CA LEU A 228 -7.11 -2.20 -19.68
C LEU A 228 -6.71 -1.38 -20.92
N LEU A 229 -5.87 -1.94 -21.80
CA LEU A 229 -5.51 -1.30 -23.05
C LEU A 229 -6.73 -1.16 -23.98
N ALA A 230 -7.55 -2.21 -24.10
CA ALA A 230 -8.80 -2.17 -24.87
C ALA A 230 -9.83 -1.19 -24.28
N GLU A 231 -9.87 -1.08 -22.96
CA GLU A 231 -10.68 -0.09 -22.24
C GLU A 231 -10.06 1.32 -22.24
N GLY A 232 -8.97 1.56 -22.97
CA GLY A 232 -8.41 2.90 -23.14
C GLY A 232 -7.76 3.47 -21.87
N ALA A 233 -7.10 2.65 -21.05
CA ALA A 233 -6.32 3.15 -19.91
C ALA A 233 -5.07 3.94 -20.32
N LEU A 234 -4.45 3.59 -21.46
CA LEU A 234 -3.21 4.19 -21.96
C LEU A 234 -3.24 5.73 -22.10
N PRO A 235 -4.25 6.37 -22.72
CA PRO A 235 -4.30 7.83 -22.83
C PRO A 235 -4.41 8.53 -21.47
N HIS A 236 -5.03 7.90 -20.48
CA HIS A 236 -5.10 8.46 -19.12
C HIS A 236 -3.75 8.35 -18.39
N ALA A 237 -3.03 7.23 -18.55
CA ALA A 237 -1.67 7.10 -18.06
C ALA A 237 -0.74 8.14 -18.73
N ALA A 238 -0.85 8.35 -20.04
CA ALA A 238 -0.08 9.37 -20.75
C ALA A 238 -0.41 10.80 -20.31
N ALA A 239 -1.68 11.10 -20.00
CA ALA A 239 -2.07 12.38 -19.42
C ALA A 239 -1.47 12.58 -18.03
N LEU A 240 -1.49 11.54 -17.19
CA LEU A 240 -0.93 11.56 -15.84
C LEU A 240 0.60 11.75 -15.87
N LEU A 241 1.31 11.12 -16.80
CA LEU A 241 2.74 11.35 -17.05
C LEU A 241 3.07 12.82 -17.37
N ARG A 242 2.17 13.54 -18.04
CA ARG A 242 2.41 14.94 -18.44
C ARG A 242 2.11 15.95 -17.34
N GLN A 243 1.08 15.66 -16.55
CA GLN A 243 0.45 16.65 -15.66
C GLN A 243 0.64 16.34 -14.18
N GLY A 244 0.94 15.09 -13.84
CA GLY A 244 1.15 14.64 -12.47
C GLY A 244 2.44 15.18 -11.88
N ASP A 245 2.52 15.13 -10.55
CA ASP A 245 3.75 15.25 -9.80
C ASP A 245 4.64 14.00 -9.97
N LEU A 246 5.79 13.97 -9.30
CA LEU A 246 6.76 12.89 -9.47
C LEU A 246 6.18 11.51 -9.11
N GLU A 247 5.40 11.42 -8.04
CA GLU A 247 4.75 10.16 -7.60
C GLU A 247 3.70 9.69 -8.61
N ALA A 248 2.84 10.60 -9.07
CA ALA A 248 1.83 10.28 -10.08
C ALA A 248 2.47 9.88 -11.41
N ARG A 249 3.58 10.52 -11.79
CA ARG A 249 4.34 10.17 -13.00
C ARG A 249 4.99 8.80 -12.87
N ASP A 250 5.56 8.46 -11.72
CA ASP A 250 6.18 7.15 -11.48
C ASP A 250 5.14 6.02 -11.62
N ALA A 251 3.99 6.16 -10.95
CA ALA A 251 2.87 5.23 -11.08
C ALA A 251 2.35 5.14 -12.53
N ALA A 252 2.24 6.27 -13.22
CA ALA A 252 1.80 6.31 -14.61
C ALA A 252 2.80 5.69 -15.59
N ALA A 253 4.10 5.86 -15.36
CA ALA A 253 5.16 5.24 -16.14
C ALA A 253 5.10 3.72 -16.03
N HIS A 254 4.94 3.23 -14.79
CA HIS A 254 4.78 1.80 -14.52
C HIS A 254 3.56 1.24 -15.25
N LEU A 255 2.38 1.86 -15.07
CA LEU A 255 1.16 1.43 -15.76
C LEU A 255 1.35 1.43 -17.28
N ALA A 256 1.81 2.54 -17.85
CA ALA A 256 1.99 2.67 -19.29
C ALA A 256 2.94 1.60 -19.85
N TRP A 257 4.05 1.31 -19.16
CA TRP A 257 4.97 0.24 -19.56
C TRP A 257 4.29 -1.14 -19.54
N VAL A 258 3.59 -1.47 -18.45
CA VAL A 258 2.91 -2.77 -18.30
C VAL A 258 1.85 -2.97 -19.38
N LEU A 259 1.12 -1.91 -19.76
CA LEU A 259 0.13 -1.96 -20.84
C LEU A 259 0.77 -2.23 -22.22
N VAL A 260 1.94 -1.63 -22.50
CA VAL A 260 2.52 -1.66 -23.86
C VAL A 260 3.63 -2.69 -24.06
N ARG A 261 4.17 -3.30 -22.99
CA ARG A 261 5.32 -4.23 -23.11
C ARG A 261 5.04 -5.41 -24.04
N GLY A 262 3.78 -5.86 -24.12
CA GLY A 262 3.30 -6.91 -25.02
C GLY A 262 2.92 -6.43 -26.43
N GLU A 263 2.57 -5.15 -26.61
CA GLU A 263 2.16 -4.58 -27.90
C GLU A 263 2.70 -3.16 -28.12
N ARG A 264 4.03 -3.02 -28.21
CA ARG A 264 4.69 -1.70 -28.32
C ARG A 264 4.26 -0.86 -29.54
N ARG A 265 3.65 -1.50 -30.55
CA ARG A 265 3.14 -0.83 -31.76
C ARG A 265 2.05 0.20 -31.45
N VAL A 266 1.37 0.08 -30.30
CA VAL A 266 0.35 1.07 -29.88
C VAL A 266 0.94 2.44 -29.55
N LEU A 267 2.25 2.52 -29.28
CA LEU A 267 2.96 3.79 -29.07
C LEU A 267 3.18 4.58 -30.36
N ALA A 268 3.03 3.95 -31.54
CA ALA A 268 3.23 4.64 -32.79
C ALA A 268 2.20 5.77 -32.97
N PRO A 269 2.60 6.97 -33.44
CA PRO A 269 1.68 8.10 -33.61
C PRO A 269 0.45 7.75 -34.48
N SER A 270 0.62 6.89 -35.47
CA SER A 270 -0.44 6.42 -36.37
C SER A 270 -1.55 5.62 -35.67
N ARG A 271 -1.30 5.08 -34.47
CA ARG A 271 -2.30 4.38 -33.66
C ARG A 271 -3.12 5.32 -32.80
N GLY A 272 -2.61 6.49 -32.47
CA GLY A 272 -3.30 7.47 -31.61
C GLY A 272 -3.62 6.99 -30.19
N ALA A 273 -3.13 5.82 -29.76
CA ALA A 273 -3.53 5.20 -28.51
C ALA A 273 -3.04 5.95 -27.26
N LEU A 274 -1.97 6.75 -27.39
CA LEU A 274 -1.47 7.61 -26.32
C LEU A 274 -2.39 8.83 -26.05
N GLY A 275 -3.26 9.21 -26.99
CA GLY A 275 -4.07 10.44 -26.87
C GLY A 275 -3.25 11.74 -26.87
N CYS A 276 -1.93 11.67 -27.11
CA CYS A 276 -1.01 12.79 -27.21
C CYS A 276 0.17 12.45 -28.14
N GLU A 277 0.99 13.45 -28.46
CA GLU A 277 2.25 13.24 -29.17
C GLU A 277 3.28 12.55 -28.27
N GLY A 278 3.96 11.50 -28.75
CA GLY A 278 4.95 10.78 -27.97
C GLY A 278 6.10 11.67 -27.51
N ALA A 279 6.50 12.64 -28.34
CA ALA A 279 7.50 13.65 -27.98
C ALA A 279 7.18 14.42 -26.68
N ALA A 280 5.89 14.57 -26.33
CA ALA A 280 5.47 15.24 -25.09
C ALA A 280 5.77 14.43 -23.81
N LEU A 281 5.98 13.11 -23.94
CA LEU A 281 6.28 12.23 -22.80
C LEU A 281 7.79 12.11 -22.51
N VAL A 282 8.65 12.51 -23.45
CA VAL A 282 10.11 12.36 -23.32
C VAL A 282 10.66 13.12 -22.11
N GLY A 283 10.21 14.35 -21.88
CA GLY A 283 10.66 15.17 -20.75
C GLY A 283 10.33 14.55 -19.39
N PRO A 284 9.04 14.28 -19.10
CA PRO A 284 8.64 13.63 -17.84
C PRO A 284 9.30 12.27 -17.60
N LEU A 285 9.49 11.46 -18.66
CA LEU A 285 10.16 10.16 -18.52
C LEU A 285 11.66 10.30 -18.20
N LEU A 286 12.35 11.29 -18.78
CA LEU A 286 13.75 11.57 -18.42
C LEU A 286 13.87 12.03 -16.97
N GLU A 287 12.98 12.92 -16.53
CA GLU A 287 12.95 13.40 -15.14
C GLU A 287 12.80 12.24 -14.14
N LEU A 288 11.95 11.26 -14.44
CA LEU A 288 11.80 10.06 -13.61
C LEU A 288 13.08 9.20 -13.58
N VAL A 289 13.71 8.99 -14.74
CA VAL A 289 14.96 8.21 -14.83
C VAL A 289 16.06 8.88 -14.01
N GLU A 290 16.21 10.20 -14.14
CA GLU A 290 17.20 10.98 -13.38
C GLU A 290 16.92 10.95 -11.88
N ALA A 291 15.65 11.09 -11.47
CA ALA A 291 15.26 11.02 -10.07
C ALA A 291 15.52 9.64 -9.46
N ALA A 292 15.24 8.56 -10.20
CA ALA A 292 15.52 7.19 -9.77
C ALA A 292 17.03 6.95 -9.59
N GLU A 293 17.85 7.37 -10.55
CA GLU A 293 19.31 7.28 -10.42
C GLU A 293 19.87 8.09 -9.25
N GLN A 294 19.30 9.27 -8.97
CA GLN A 294 19.68 10.08 -7.81
C GLN A 294 19.32 9.39 -6.49
N ALA A 295 18.12 8.80 -6.40
CA ALA A 295 17.68 8.05 -5.24
C ALA A 295 18.57 6.82 -4.97
N GLU A 296 18.95 6.09 -6.02
CA GLU A 296 19.88 4.95 -5.92
C GLU A 296 21.26 5.40 -5.40
N ARG A 297 21.85 6.46 -5.99
CA ARG A 297 23.13 7.01 -5.52
C ARG A 297 23.10 7.45 -4.05
N GLN A 298 21.97 8.00 -3.60
CA GLN A 298 21.80 8.39 -2.19
C GLN A 298 21.73 7.18 -1.26
N ARG A 299 21.06 6.10 -1.68
CA ARG A 299 21.03 4.84 -0.93
C ARG A 299 22.42 4.22 -0.83
N ASP A 300 23.16 4.13 -1.95
CA ASP A 300 24.53 3.63 -1.97
C ASP A 300 25.47 4.46 -1.08
N ALA A 301 25.32 5.79 -1.08
CA ALA A 301 26.12 6.66 -0.22
C ALA A 301 25.79 6.50 1.28
N ALA A 302 24.52 6.24 1.61
CA ALA A 302 24.09 5.99 2.98
C ALA A 302 24.57 4.62 3.49
N GLU A 303 24.53 3.58 2.65
CA GLU A 303 25.00 2.23 2.99
C GLU A 303 26.54 2.12 2.99
N GLY A 304 27.21 2.86 2.10
CA GLY A 304 28.66 2.93 1.99
C GLY A 304 29.35 3.84 3.01
N ALA A 305 28.59 4.61 3.79
CA ALA A 305 29.15 5.36 4.91
C ALA A 305 29.73 4.34 5.91
N PRO A 306 31.06 4.31 6.13
CA PRO A 306 31.65 3.34 7.03
C PRO A 306 30.96 3.49 8.39
N SER A 307 30.28 2.43 8.82
CA SER A 307 29.83 2.28 10.20
C SER A 307 31.08 2.43 11.04
N GLY A 308 31.29 3.64 11.56
CA GLY A 308 32.44 4.00 12.37
C GLY A 308 32.36 3.23 13.66
N SER A 309 32.76 1.96 13.62
CA SER A 309 33.09 1.18 14.78
C SER A 309 34.36 1.78 15.35
N GLY A 310 34.21 2.65 16.34
CA GLY A 310 35.31 2.98 17.24
C GLY A 310 35.40 4.44 17.65
N ASP A 311 35.24 4.61 18.95
CA ASP A 311 36.17 5.36 19.81
C ASP A 311 35.78 6.81 20.15
N ASP A 312 35.07 6.91 21.28
CA ASP A 312 35.25 7.86 22.38
C ASP A 312 35.92 9.21 22.05
N GLY A 313 35.13 10.28 22.07
CA GLY A 313 35.67 11.63 22.15
C GLY A 313 34.59 12.70 22.08
N GLY A 314 34.08 13.12 23.24
CA GLY A 314 33.02 14.12 23.38
C GLY A 314 33.29 15.42 22.64
N GLY A 315 32.30 15.85 21.87
CA GLY A 315 32.27 17.14 21.19
C GLY A 315 30.82 17.52 20.92
N ASP A 316 30.30 18.39 21.78
CA ASP A 316 28.96 18.98 21.67
C ASP A 316 28.91 19.86 20.41
N GLY A 317 28.43 19.28 19.31
CA GLY A 317 28.30 19.93 18.01
C GLY A 317 26.95 19.61 17.40
N GLU A 318 25.91 20.30 17.86
CA GLU A 318 24.56 20.28 17.28
C GLU A 318 24.62 20.88 15.86
N GLY A 319 24.80 20.02 14.87
CA GLY A 319 24.69 20.34 13.45
C GLY A 319 23.61 19.50 12.81
N GLU A 320 22.35 19.93 12.94
CA GLU A 320 21.20 19.37 12.22
C GLU A 320 21.44 19.46 10.71
N ARG A 321 21.87 18.36 10.08
CA ARG A 321 21.71 18.15 8.64
C ARG A 321 20.39 17.41 8.39
N GLY A 322 19.29 18.12 8.60
CA GLY A 322 17.95 17.68 8.19
C GLY A 322 17.73 17.90 6.69
N GLY A 323 18.40 17.12 5.85
CA GLY A 323 18.00 17.02 4.45
C GLY A 323 16.77 16.12 4.36
N GLU A 324 15.63 16.64 3.88
CA GLU A 324 14.47 15.81 3.57
C GLU A 324 14.90 14.64 2.66
N PRO A 325 14.46 13.41 2.94
CA PRO A 325 14.75 12.27 2.07
C PRO A 325 14.21 12.57 0.68
N ALA A 326 15.02 12.33 -0.35
CA ALA A 326 14.58 12.51 -1.72
C ALA A 326 13.31 11.68 -1.98
N PRO A 327 12.38 12.17 -2.82
CA PRO A 327 11.17 11.44 -3.14
C PRO A 327 11.55 10.08 -3.75
N ALA A 328 10.98 9.01 -3.21
CA ALA A 328 11.22 7.65 -3.69
C ALA A 328 10.57 7.49 -5.08
N VAL A 329 11.41 7.24 -6.09
CA VAL A 329 10.99 6.84 -7.43
C VAL A 329 11.29 5.35 -7.55
N ASP A 330 10.26 4.52 -7.59
CA ASP A 330 10.40 3.07 -7.53
C ASP A 330 10.39 2.43 -8.94
N ASN A 331 9.91 3.13 -9.97
CA ASN A 331 9.69 2.57 -11.31
C ASN A 331 10.56 3.23 -12.40
N GLY A 332 11.78 3.66 -12.04
CA GLY A 332 12.76 4.25 -12.98
C GLY A 332 13.08 3.35 -14.18
N ASP A 333 13.20 2.04 -13.96
CA ASP A 333 13.41 1.05 -15.03
C ASP A 333 12.23 0.99 -16.01
N ALA A 334 11.00 1.05 -15.50
CA ALA A 334 9.80 1.07 -16.33
C ALA A 334 9.74 2.35 -17.18
N ALA A 335 10.10 3.50 -16.59
CA ALA A 335 10.19 4.77 -17.30
C ALA A 335 11.25 4.72 -18.43
N LEU A 336 12.43 4.15 -18.15
CA LEU A 336 13.50 3.97 -19.14
C LEU A 336 13.08 3.04 -20.29
N LEU A 337 12.44 1.91 -19.95
CA LEU A 337 11.96 0.94 -20.94
C LEU A 337 10.85 1.54 -21.81
N LEU A 338 9.93 2.29 -21.21
CA LEU A 338 8.89 3.03 -21.92
C LEU A 338 9.49 4.08 -22.84
N LEU A 339 10.47 4.87 -22.38
CA LEU A 339 11.17 5.86 -23.19
C LEU A 339 11.88 5.22 -24.41
N ARG A 340 12.54 4.08 -24.22
CA ARG A 340 13.16 3.31 -25.31
C ARG A 340 12.13 2.79 -26.31
N ALA A 341 11.01 2.25 -25.81
CA ALA A 341 9.93 1.75 -26.67
C ALA A 341 9.28 2.89 -27.46
N LEU A 342 9.07 4.04 -26.82
CA LEU A 342 8.48 5.23 -27.42
C LEU A 342 9.36 5.81 -28.52
N THR A 343 10.66 5.99 -28.26
CA THR A 343 11.61 6.51 -29.27
C THR A 343 11.83 5.56 -30.43
N ALA A 344 11.65 4.25 -30.23
CA ALA A 344 11.64 3.28 -31.33
C ALA A 344 10.38 3.36 -32.20
N ALA A 345 9.23 3.77 -31.63
CA ALA A 345 7.94 3.83 -32.30
C ALA A 345 7.59 5.22 -32.87
N ASP A 346 8.18 6.29 -32.33
CA ASP A 346 7.90 7.69 -32.65
C ASP A 346 9.22 8.44 -32.99
N PRO A 347 9.46 8.79 -34.27
CA PRO A 347 10.64 9.54 -34.70
C PRO A 347 10.78 10.92 -34.03
N ASP A 348 9.67 11.58 -33.70
CA ASP A 348 9.69 12.91 -33.08
C ASP A 348 10.11 12.80 -31.62
N ALA A 349 9.66 11.76 -30.91
CA ALA A 349 10.18 11.43 -29.59
C ALA A 349 11.68 11.14 -29.63
N ALA A 350 12.16 10.41 -30.65
CA ALA A 350 13.59 10.15 -30.83
C ALA A 350 14.39 11.43 -31.11
N ALA A 351 13.85 12.34 -31.93
CA ALA A 351 14.46 13.64 -32.20
C ALA A 351 14.52 14.51 -30.93
N ARG A 352 13.43 14.52 -30.14
CA ARG A 352 13.36 15.24 -28.87
C ARG A 352 14.39 14.73 -27.86
N LEU A 353 14.56 13.41 -27.73
CA LEU A 353 15.56 12.81 -26.85
C LEU A 353 16.99 13.19 -27.25
N ARG A 354 17.31 13.17 -28.56
CA ARG A 354 18.62 13.63 -29.06
C ARG A 354 18.85 15.11 -28.78
N GLY A 355 17.82 15.93 -28.93
CA GLY A 355 17.88 17.36 -28.60
C GLY A 355 18.13 17.61 -27.10
N ALA A 356 17.50 16.84 -26.21
CA ALA A 356 17.71 16.94 -24.77
C ALA A 356 19.17 16.62 -24.37
N GLY A 357 19.76 15.60 -24.98
CA GLY A 357 21.18 15.23 -24.73
C GLY A 357 22.19 16.28 -25.20
N SER A 358 21.85 17.13 -26.18
CA SER A 358 22.76 18.16 -26.71
C SER A 358 22.95 19.36 -25.77
N GLY A 359 22.01 19.61 -24.84
CA GLY A 359 22.18 20.62 -23.79
C GLY A 359 23.15 20.18 -22.69
N TRP A 360 23.31 18.87 -22.48
CA TRP A 360 24.14 18.30 -21.41
C TRP A 360 25.64 18.33 -21.71
N ALA A 361 26.03 18.30 -22.99
CA ALA A 361 27.44 18.32 -23.39
C ALA A 361 28.03 19.74 -23.57
N GLY A 362 27.22 20.81 -23.39
CA GLY A 362 27.58 22.17 -23.81
C GLY A 362 28.03 23.13 -22.70
N GLU A 363 27.87 22.80 -21.42
CA GLU A 363 28.03 23.77 -20.31
C GLU A 363 29.25 23.49 -19.42
N GLY A 364 30.25 22.77 -19.95
CA GLY A 364 31.48 22.41 -19.24
C GLY A 364 32.78 23.05 -19.74
N ASP A 365 32.80 23.70 -20.91
CA ASP A 365 34.10 24.03 -21.56
C ASP A 365 34.17 25.44 -22.21
N ALA A 366 33.67 26.46 -21.51
CA ALA A 366 33.81 27.86 -21.92
C ALA A 366 34.60 28.72 -20.92
N ARG A 367 35.58 28.14 -20.22
CA ARG A 367 36.59 28.88 -19.46
C ARG A 367 37.98 28.29 -19.66
N GLY A 368 38.59 28.54 -20.81
CA GLY A 368 40.01 28.28 -20.98
C GLY A 368 40.53 28.63 -22.36
N GLY A 369 41.29 29.74 -22.47
CA GLY A 369 42.25 29.90 -23.55
C GLY A 369 41.99 31.03 -24.53
N GLY A 370 41.90 32.27 -24.03
CA GLY A 370 42.29 33.43 -24.82
C GLY A 370 43.79 33.37 -25.10
N GLY A 371 44.17 32.89 -26.28
CA GLY A 371 45.54 32.87 -26.78
C GLY A 371 45.62 33.53 -28.15
N ALA A 372 45.92 34.83 -28.16
CA ALA A 372 46.21 35.60 -29.35
C ALA A 372 47.53 35.15 -30.01
N GLY A 373 47.55 35.03 -31.35
CA GLY A 373 48.77 34.61 -32.05
C GLY A 373 48.74 34.68 -33.58
N ARG A 374 48.61 35.90 -34.13
CA ARG A 374 49.27 36.43 -35.33
C ARG A 374 49.51 35.52 -36.57
N SER A 375 48.84 35.91 -37.66
CA SER A 375 49.41 36.27 -38.98
C SER A 375 50.77 35.69 -39.41
N CYS A 376 50.80 34.99 -40.54
CA CYS A 376 51.69 35.35 -41.64
C CYS A 376 51.19 34.80 -42.99
N ALA A 377 51.40 35.61 -44.02
CA ALA A 377 51.02 35.39 -45.40
C ALA A 377 52.19 34.80 -46.20
N VAL A 378 51.84 33.94 -47.17
CA VAL A 378 52.42 33.75 -48.52
C VAL A 378 53.89 33.31 -48.67
N MET A 379 54.03 32.26 -49.51
CA MET A 379 55.20 31.56 -50.10
C MET A 379 55.91 30.51 -49.24
#